data_AF-A0A954XUQ7-F1
#
_entry.id   AF-A0A954XUQ7-F1
#
_cell.length_a   1.000
_cell.length_b   1.000
_cell.length_c   1.000
_cell.angle_alpha   90.00
_cell.angle_beta   90.00
_cell.angle_gamma   90.00
#
_symmetry.space_group_name_H-M   'P 1'
#
loop_
_entity.id
_entity.type
_entity.pdbx_description
1 polymer ?
#
loop_
_entity_poly.entity_id
_entity_poly.type
_entity_poly.pdbx_seq_one_letter_code
_entity_poly.pdbx_strand_id
1 'polypeptide(L)'
;ITQGVESEDYFAFASAREGDRYLGFTFGRSSIATVDESSLLIDREAAIAYRESTQQAPEPGPEPGGVGGESGSPTTPAGGTGGTGTPTPTPGGSGGAGTTTPSTTKRQFYGTISLDPVKAKMDFATIMDEVVQQFTAKLGVNVRISVEIEANSQDGFNESMQRTVKENCNVLKF
;
A
#
# COMPACT_ATOMS: atom_id res chain seq x y z
N ILE A 1 -1.57 0.60 18.85
CA ILE A 1 -1.42 1.98 18.33
C ILE A 1 -2.25 2.14 17.05
N THR A 2 -2.10 1.25 16.07
CA THR A 2 -2.85 1.26 14.79
C THR A 2 -4.39 1.29 14.96
N GLN A 3 -4.95 0.51 15.88
CA GLN A 3 -6.40 0.56 16.19
C GLN A 3 -6.88 1.87 16.86
N GLY A 4 -5.98 2.66 17.44
CA GLY A 4 -6.34 3.92 18.11
C GLY A 4 -6.42 5.13 17.16
N VAL A 5 -5.72 5.07 16.02
CA VAL A 5 -5.70 6.14 14.99
C VAL A 5 -6.81 5.97 13.94
N GLU A 6 -7.45 4.79 13.91
CA GLU A 6 -8.58 4.48 13.03
C GLU A 6 -9.88 5.17 13.43
N SER A 7 -9.99 5.62 14.69
CA SER A 7 -11.10 6.43 15.16
C SER A 7 -10.64 7.84 15.57
N GLU A 8 -11.51 8.83 15.39
CA GLU A 8 -11.33 10.20 15.89
C GLU A 8 -11.59 10.31 17.40
N ASP A 9 -11.85 9.18 18.07
CA ASP A 9 -12.21 9.13 19.48
C ASP A 9 -11.01 9.26 20.43
N TYR A 10 -9.78 9.03 19.96
CA TYR A 10 -8.62 8.84 20.84
C TYR A 10 -7.49 9.84 20.60
N PHE A 11 -6.73 9.72 19.50
CA PHE A 11 -5.54 10.53 19.25
C PHE A 11 -5.17 10.56 17.76
N ALA A 12 -4.40 11.56 17.34
CA ALA A 12 -3.77 11.59 16.03
C ALA A 12 -2.30 11.15 16.11
N PHE A 13 -1.77 10.75 14.96
CA PHE A 13 -0.37 10.40 14.77
C PHE A 13 0.32 11.43 13.87
N ALA A 14 1.58 11.75 14.16
CA ALA A 14 2.49 12.44 13.24
C ALA A 14 3.85 11.76 13.26
N SER A 15 4.50 11.65 12.10
CA SER A 15 5.84 11.07 11.98
C SER A 15 6.93 12.00 12.52
N ALA A 16 6.69 13.31 12.51
CA ALA A 16 7.57 14.31 13.10
C ALA A 16 6.82 15.65 13.30
N ARG A 17 7.44 16.57 14.04
CA ARG A 17 6.98 17.97 14.16
C ARG A 17 8.10 18.92 13.75
N GLU A 18 7.78 19.83 12.84
CA GLU A 18 8.67 20.92 12.42
C GLU A 18 7.99 22.24 12.75
N GLY A 19 8.48 22.92 13.80
CA GLY A 19 7.83 24.13 14.32
C GLY A 19 6.38 23.86 14.73
N ASP A 20 5.43 24.46 14.01
CA ASP A 20 3.99 24.31 14.22
C ASP A 20 3.31 23.33 13.23
N ARG A 21 4.09 22.65 12.38
CA ARG A 21 3.58 21.72 11.37
C ARG A 21 3.82 20.27 11.80
N TYR A 22 2.77 19.47 11.79
CA TYR A 22 2.83 18.02 12.01
C TYR A 22 3.03 17.30 10.67
N LEU A 23 4.18 16.64 10.51
CA LEU A 23 4.52 15.85 9.33
C LEU A 23 3.84 14.48 9.42
N GLY A 24 3.28 14.00 8.33
CA GLY A 24 2.57 12.70 8.31
C GLY A 24 1.28 12.67 9.15
N PHE A 25 0.69 13.83 9.46
CA PHE A 25 -0.49 13.94 10.30
C PHE A 25 -1.62 13.00 9.83
N THR A 26 -2.07 12.14 10.74
CA THR A 26 -3.11 11.14 10.50
C THR A 26 -4.06 11.13 11.68
N PHE A 27 -5.34 11.37 11.40
CA PHE A 27 -6.42 11.41 12.38
C PHE A 27 -7.68 10.87 11.71
N GLY A 28 -8.32 9.85 12.29
CA GLY A 28 -9.57 9.27 11.76
C GLY A 28 -9.44 8.53 10.43
N ARG A 29 -8.23 8.10 10.06
CA ARG A 29 -7.99 7.33 8.82
C ARG A 29 -6.94 6.25 9.09
N SER A 30 -7.20 5.04 8.58
CA SER A 30 -6.22 3.95 8.67
C SER A 30 -5.01 4.31 7.81
N SER A 31 -3.83 4.41 8.44
CA SER A 31 -2.56 4.69 7.78
C SER A 31 -1.48 3.81 8.40
N ILE A 32 -0.59 3.29 7.57
CA ILE A 32 0.59 2.56 8.04
C ILE A 32 1.57 3.60 8.59
N ALA A 33 1.54 3.77 9.91
CA ALA A 33 2.45 4.64 10.64
C ALA A 33 3.70 3.87 11.03
N THR A 34 4.85 4.21 10.43
CA THR A 34 6.16 3.80 10.95
C THR A 34 6.45 4.62 12.20
N VAL A 35 6.63 3.96 13.35
CA VAL A 35 6.92 4.62 14.63
C VAL A 35 8.43 4.62 14.85
N ASP A 36 9.00 5.81 15.02
CA ASP A 36 10.40 6.06 15.33
C ASP A 36 10.53 7.05 16.50
N GLU A 37 11.76 7.43 16.86
CA GLU A 37 12.02 8.33 17.99
C GLU A 37 11.50 9.76 17.79
N SER A 38 11.17 10.15 16.55
CA SER A 38 10.58 11.45 16.20
C SER A 38 9.06 11.46 16.14
N SER A 39 8.44 10.29 16.28
CA SER A 39 6.99 10.12 16.17
C SER A 39 6.25 10.71 17.36
N LEU A 40 5.11 11.36 17.08
CA LEU A 40 4.31 12.05 18.09
C LEU A 40 2.88 11.54 18.11
N LEU A 41 2.37 11.33 19.33
CA LEU A 41 0.95 11.17 19.60
C LEU A 41 0.38 12.55 19.95
N ILE A 42 -0.64 12.97 19.22
CA ILE A 42 -1.29 14.27 19.38
C ILE A 42 -2.65 14.02 20.02
N ASP A 43 -2.89 14.68 21.16
CA ASP A 43 -4.16 14.59 21.87
C ASP A 43 -5.33 15.02 20.97
N ARG A 44 -6.49 14.37 21.17
CA ARG A 44 -7.71 14.56 20.36
C ARG A 44 -8.07 16.02 20.11
N GLU A 45 -8.08 16.84 21.16
CA GLU A 45 -8.47 18.26 21.08
C GLU A 45 -7.48 19.06 20.22
N ALA A 46 -6.17 18.81 20.39
CA ALA A 46 -5.13 19.42 19.58
C ALA A 46 -5.17 18.94 18.11
N ALA A 47 -5.53 17.69 17.87
CA ALA A 47 -5.68 17.13 16.53
C ALA A 47 -6.86 17.74 15.76
N ILE A 48 -8.00 17.94 16.43
CA ILE A 48 -9.18 18.62 15.85
C ILE A 48 -8.83 20.05 15.48
N ALA A 49 -8.26 20.81 16.42
CA ALA A 49 -7.85 22.20 16.19
C ALA A 49 -6.82 22.31 15.04
N TYR A 50 -5.85 21.39 14.98
CA TYR A 50 -4.87 21.35 13.90
C TYR A 50 -5.54 21.08 12.54
N ARG A 51 -6.42 20.08 12.45
CA ARG A 51 -7.18 19.77 11.21
C ARG A 51 -8.00 20.97 10.77
N GLU A 52 -8.76 21.61 11.65
CA GLU A 52 -9.57 22.78 11.32
C GLU A 52 -8.71 23.96 10.81
N SER A 53 -7.54 24.18 11.42
CA SER A 53 -6.60 25.22 11.01
C SER A 53 -5.91 24.94 9.67
N THR A 54 -5.65 23.68 9.32
CA THR A 54 -5.03 23.31 8.03
C THR A 54 -6.05 23.05 6.92
N GLN A 55 -7.29 22.70 7.25
CA GLN A 55 -8.37 22.47 6.28
C GLN A 55 -8.93 23.78 5.71
N GLN A 56 -8.64 24.93 6.36
CA GLN A 56 -9.00 26.27 5.88
C GLN A 56 -7.89 26.93 5.01
N ALA A 57 -6.77 26.26 4.75
CA ALA A 57 -5.73 26.75 3.84
C ALA A 57 -5.27 25.64 2.87
N PRO A 58 -5.51 25.77 1.55
CA PRO A 58 -4.91 24.85 0.60
C PRO A 58 -3.42 25.22 0.45
N GLU A 59 -2.52 24.27 0.72
CA GLU A 59 -1.17 24.34 0.18
C GLU A 59 -0.96 23.26 -0.90
N PRO A 60 -0.17 23.60 -1.92
CA PRO A 60 -0.35 23.17 -3.29
C PRO A 60 0.35 21.84 -3.59
N GLY A 61 -0.27 21.04 -4.46
CA GLY A 61 0.41 19.92 -5.10
C GLY A 61 1.54 20.43 -6.02
N PRO A 62 2.67 19.72 -6.13
CA PRO A 62 3.67 20.05 -7.12
C PRO A 62 3.18 19.60 -8.52
N GLU A 63 2.83 20.57 -9.37
CA GLU A 63 2.73 20.38 -10.82
C GLU A 63 4.13 20.22 -11.45
N PRO A 64 4.25 19.46 -12.54
CA PRO A 64 5.22 19.74 -13.59
C PRO A 64 4.55 20.40 -14.81
N GLY A 65 4.85 21.70 -14.99
CA GLY A 65 5.19 22.34 -16.28
C GLY A 65 4.18 22.33 -17.43
N GLY A 66 3.48 23.46 -17.62
CA GLY A 66 2.65 23.73 -18.79
C GLY A 66 3.40 24.29 -20.01
N VAL A 67 2.70 24.33 -21.15
CA VAL A 67 2.89 25.30 -22.25
C VAL A 67 1.56 25.52 -22.97
N GLY A 68 1.08 26.79 -22.96
CA GLY A 68 0.23 27.50 -23.96
C GLY A 68 -1.13 26.91 -24.33
N GLY A 69 -2.24 27.64 -24.44
CA GLY A 69 -2.50 29.07 -24.52
C GLY A 69 -3.90 29.27 -25.14
N GLU A 70 -4.59 30.34 -24.71
CA GLU A 70 -5.68 31.06 -25.38
C GLU A 70 -7.13 30.51 -25.42
N SER A 71 -7.98 31.23 -24.65
CA SER A 71 -9.27 31.86 -24.99
C SER A 71 -10.35 31.12 -25.78
N GLY A 72 -11.54 31.03 -25.16
CA GLY A 72 -12.83 31.06 -25.87
C GLY A 72 -13.92 30.20 -25.24
N SER A 73 -14.83 30.80 -24.46
CA SER A 73 -16.21 30.31 -24.32
C SER A 73 -17.06 30.85 -25.48
N PRO A 74 -18.30 30.38 -25.73
CA PRO A 74 -19.00 29.16 -25.29
C PRO A 74 -19.58 28.39 -26.51
N THR A 75 -20.29 27.26 -26.30
CA THR A 75 -21.56 26.85 -26.98
C THR A 75 -21.76 25.33 -26.98
N THR A 76 -22.88 24.88 -26.40
CA THR A 76 -23.48 23.54 -26.55
C THR A 76 -24.04 23.37 -27.98
N PRO A 77 -24.01 22.17 -28.58
CA PRO A 77 -25.27 21.42 -28.64
C PRO A 77 -25.15 19.88 -28.55
N ALA A 78 -26.33 19.32 -28.29
CA ALA A 78 -26.75 17.93 -28.20
C ALA A 78 -26.27 16.95 -29.29
N GLY A 79 -26.24 15.66 -28.91
CA GLY A 79 -26.72 14.57 -29.77
C GLY A 79 -25.89 13.28 -29.74
N GLY A 80 -26.54 12.15 -29.41
CA GLY A 80 -26.24 10.86 -30.07
C GLY A 80 -25.76 9.67 -29.23
N THR A 81 -26.70 9.01 -28.54
CA THR A 81 -27.04 7.57 -28.61
C THR A 81 -25.96 6.47 -28.63
N GLY A 82 -26.11 5.52 -27.68
CA GLY A 82 -25.70 4.10 -27.75
C GLY A 82 -25.06 3.63 -26.43
N GLY A 83 -25.79 3.02 -25.48
CA GLY A 83 -26.16 1.59 -25.44
C GLY A 83 -24.93 0.75 -25.04
N THR A 84 -24.85 -0.05 -23.96
CA THR A 84 -25.80 -0.90 -23.22
C THR A 84 -25.13 -1.26 -21.88
N GLY A 85 -25.83 -1.26 -20.73
CA GLY A 85 -26.32 -2.52 -20.15
C GLY A 85 -25.86 -2.73 -18.70
N THR A 86 -26.38 -1.93 -17.77
CA THR A 86 -26.29 -2.16 -16.32
C THR A 86 -27.39 -3.14 -15.89
N PRO A 87 -27.11 -4.23 -15.15
CA PRO A 87 -28.17 -4.97 -14.49
C PRO A 87 -28.49 -4.33 -13.13
N THR A 88 -29.73 -3.88 -12.99
CA THR A 88 -30.37 -3.42 -11.75
C THR A 88 -30.60 -4.61 -10.79
N PRO A 89 -30.34 -4.50 -9.48
CA PRO A 89 -30.80 -5.51 -8.52
C PRO A 89 -32.25 -5.25 -8.13
N THR A 90 -33.13 -6.21 -8.44
CA THR A 90 -34.52 -6.25 -7.96
C THR A 90 -34.56 -6.74 -6.51
N PRO A 91 -35.25 -6.05 -5.58
CA PRO A 91 -35.49 -6.57 -4.23
C PRO A 91 -36.77 -7.41 -4.20
N GLY A 92 -36.67 -8.67 -3.76
CA GLY A 92 -37.85 -9.48 -3.47
C GLY A 92 -37.52 -10.89 -2.99
N GLY A 93 -38.05 -11.26 -1.82
CA GLY A 93 -38.26 -12.66 -1.45
C GLY A 93 -37.65 -13.09 -0.11
N SER A 94 -38.37 -12.83 0.98
CA SER A 94 -38.15 -13.47 2.29
C SER A 94 -38.56 -14.96 2.22
N GLY A 95 -37.75 -15.86 2.78
CA GLY A 95 -38.09 -17.28 2.89
C GLY A 95 -36.86 -18.12 3.28
N GLY A 96 -36.85 -18.61 4.52
CA GLY A 96 -35.65 -19.14 5.17
C GLY A 96 -35.18 -20.52 4.70
N ALA A 97 -33.87 -20.72 4.84
CA ALA A 97 -33.21 -21.89 5.39
C ALA A 97 -31.73 -21.52 5.45
N GLY A 98 -31.24 -21.19 6.64
CA GLY A 98 -29.82 -20.94 6.88
C GLY A 98 -29.04 -22.25 6.73
N THR A 99 -28.77 -22.65 5.50
CA THR A 99 -27.80 -23.69 5.20
C THR A 99 -26.42 -23.08 5.42
N THR A 100 -25.95 -23.11 6.67
CA THR A 100 -24.56 -22.81 7.00
C THR A 100 -23.71 -23.87 6.33
N THR A 101 -23.23 -23.56 5.12
CA THR A 101 -22.26 -24.40 4.43
C THR A 101 -21.02 -24.44 5.33
N PRO A 102 -20.50 -25.63 5.71
CA PRO A 102 -19.32 -25.70 6.54
C PRO A 102 -18.16 -25.04 5.79
N SER A 103 -17.73 -23.88 6.27
CA SER A 103 -16.57 -23.18 5.73
C SER A 103 -15.33 -24.01 6.07
N THR A 104 -14.77 -24.68 5.08
CA THR A 104 -13.55 -25.47 5.26
C THR A 104 -12.40 -24.51 5.60
N THR A 105 -11.85 -24.62 6.81
CA THR A 105 -10.69 -23.83 7.22
C THR A 105 -9.50 -24.13 6.31
N LYS A 106 -9.00 -23.10 5.60
CA LYS A 106 -7.79 -23.20 4.77
C LYS A 106 -6.56 -23.28 5.67
N ARG A 107 -5.65 -24.23 5.39
CA ARG A 107 -4.47 -24.52 6.23
C ARG A 107 -3.13 -24.19 5.59
N GLN A 108 -3.13 -23.80 4.31
CA GLN A 108 -1.91 -23.56 3.54
C GLN A 108 -2.11 -22.37 2.61
N PHE A 109 -1.02 -21.65 2.37
CA PHE A 109 -0.92 -20.57 1.40
C PHE A 109 0.29 -20.84 0.52
N TYR A 110 0.13 -20.62 -0.79
CA TYR A 110 1.20 -20.69 -1.77
C TYR A 110 1.05 -19.52 -2.73
N GLY A 111 2.16 -18.86 -3.05
CA GLY A 111 2.21 -17.75 -3.98
C GLY A 111 3.58 -17.65 -4.61
N THR A 112 3.62 -17.18 -5.86
CA THR A 112 4.84 -16.92 -6.62
C THR A 112 4.67 -15.61 -7.36
N ILE A 113 5.75 -14.83 -7.42
CA ILE A 113 5.78 -13.55 -8.14
C ILE A 113 7.14 -13.41 -8.83
N SER A 114 7.13 -12.95 -10.07
CA SER A 114 8.34 -12.55 -10.79
C SER A 114 8.67 -11.09 -10.46
N LEU A 115 9.92 -10.82 -10.09
CA LEU A 115 10.36 -9.49 -9.71
C LEU A 115 11.17 -8.84 -10.83
N ASP A 116 11.02 -7.53 -10.99
CA ASP A 116 11.93 -6.72 -11.79
C ASP A 116 13.29 -6.65 -11.08
N PRO A 117 14.41 -7.07 -11.69
CA PRO A 117 15.71 -7.11 -11.02
C PRO A 117 16.19 -5.73 -10.54
N VAL A 118 15.73 -4.62 -11.14
CA VAL A 118 16.09 -3.26 -10.72
C VAL A 118 15.37 -2.87 -9.44
N LYS A 119 14.13 -3.33 -9.24
CA LYS A 119 13.29 -3.01 -8.08
C LYS A 119 13.21 -4.15 -7.07
N ALA A 120 13.78 -5.31 -7.37
CA ALA A 120 13.61 -6.55 -6.61
C ALA A 120 13.86 -6.37 -5.11
N LYS A 121 14.84 -5.56 -4.71
CA LYS A 121 15.09 -5.26 -3.28
C LYS A 121 13.89 -4.60 -2.60
N MET A 122 13.28 -3.59 -3.24
CA MET A 122 12.14 -2.86 -2.70
C MET A 122 10.89 -3.73 -2.73
N ASP A 123 10.63 -4.41 -3.85
CA ASP A 123 9.46 -5.27 -4.00
C ASP A 123 9.50 -6.44 -3.01
N PHE A 124 10.68 -7.04 -2.79
CA PHE A 124 10.85 -8.11 -1.81
C PHE A 124 10.63 -7.62 -0.37
N ALA A 125 11.03 -6.38 -0.04
CA ALA A 125 10.71 -5.78 1.24
C ALA A 125 9.20 -5.63 1.43
N THR A 126 8.51 -5.11 0.41
CA THR A 126 7.03 -5.03 0.42
C THR A 126 6.38 -6.40 0.60
N ILE A 127 6.88 -7.44 -0.06
CA ILE A 127 6.37 -8.82 0.13
C ILE A 127 6.58 -9.31 1.56
N MET A 128 7.73 -8.98 2.17
CA MET A 128 8.00 -9.34 3.56
C MET A 128 7.00 -8.69 4.51
N ASP A 129 6.75 -7.40 4.34
CA ASP A 129 5.88 -6.62 5.23
C ASP A 129 4.39 -6.96 5.02
N GLU A 130 3.94 -7.03 3.78
CA GLU A 130 2.51 -7.17 3.47
C GLU A 130 2.03 -8.63 3.52
N VAL A 131 2.90 -9.60 3.23
CA VAL A 131 2.50 -11.02 3.10
C VAL A 131 3.14 -11.89 4.18
N VAL A 132 4.47 -11.89 4.27
CA VAL A 132 5.19 -12.81 5.17
C VAL A 132 4.92 -12.44 6.64
N GLN A 133 4.86 -11.16 6.98
CA GLN A 133 4.59 -10.68 8.32
C GLN A 133 3.25 -11.18 8.85
N GLN A 134 2.21 -11.25 7.99
CA GLN A 134 0.87 -11.73 8.36
C GLN A 134 0.86 -13.19 8.84
N PHE A 135 1.79 -14.00 8.35
CA PHE A 135 1.97 -15.39 8.77
C PHE A 135 2.87 -15.51 9.99
N THR A 136 4.01 -14.81 10.00
CA THR A 136 4.99 -14.90 11.08
C THR A 136 4.51 -14.28 12.39
N ALA A 137 3.55 -13.34 12.35
CA ALA A 137 2.88 -12.81 13.53
C ALA A 137 1.99 -13.83 14.26
N LYS A 138 1.67 -14.99 13.65
CA LYS A 138 0.83 -16.03 14.23
C LYS A 138 1.68 -17.17 14.80
N LEU A 139 1.41 -17.55 16.05
CA LEU A 139 2.06 -18.69 16.68
C LEU A 139 1.72 -20.00 15.95
N GLY A 140 2.72 -20.89 15.81
CA GLY A 140 2.54 -22.20 15.21
C GLY A 140 2.50 -22.24 13.68
N VAL A 141 2.70 -21.12 12.99
CA VAL A 141 2.82 -21.09 11.53
C VAL A 141 4.27 -21.31 11.11
N ASN A 142 4.50 -22.29 10.23
CA ASN A 142 5.80 -22.48 9.59
C ASN A 142 5.81 -21.79 8.23
N VAL A 143 6.72 -20.84 8.05
CA VAL A 143 6.90 -20.13 6.78
C VAL A 143 8.18 -20.60 6.11
N ARG A 144 8.08 -20.93 4.82
CA ARG A 144 9.21 -21.24 3.94
C ARG A 144 9.23 -20.25 2.80
N ILE A 145 10.40 -19.69 2.52
CA ILE A 145 10.63 -18.75 1.42
C ILE A 145 11.74 -19.34 0.57
N SER A 146 11.53 -19.34 -0.75
CA SER A 146 12.51 -19.77 -1.74
C SER A 146 12.75 -18.60 -2.70
N VAL A 147 14.03 -18.33 -3.01
CA VAL A 147 14.44 -17.32 -3.97
C VAL A 147 15.16 -18.02 -5.12
N GLU A 148 14.70 -17.78 -6.34
CA GLU A 148 15.32 -18.29 -7.56
C GLU A 148 15.91 -17.11 -8.34
N ILE A 149 17.18 -17.25 -8.75
CA ILE A 149 17.91 -16.21 -9.49
C ILE A 149 18.33 -16.82 -10.83
N GLU A 150 17.72 -16.35 -11.91
CA GLU A 150 18.06 -16.74 -13.27
C GLU A 150 18.79 -15.59 -13.99
N ALA A 151 19.90 -15.91 -14.64
CA ALA A 151 20.63 -14.99 -15.49
C ALA A 151 21.10 -15.71 -16.74
N ASN A 152 20.68 -15.21 -17.90
CA ASN A 152 21.05 -15.73 -19.21
C ASN A 152 21.91 -14.71 -19.97
N SER A 153 22.95 -15.18 -20.64
CA SER A 153 23.81 -14.37 -21.51
C SER A 153 24.19 -15.18 -22.74
N GLN A 154 24.04 -14.61 -23.93
CA GLN A 154 24.44 -15.26 -25.18
C GLN A 154 25.96 -15.28 -25.35
N ASP A 155 26.65 -14.23 -24.87
CA ASP A 155 28.11 -14.09 -24.92
C ASP A 155 28.80 -14.74 -23.71
N GLY A 156 28.01 -15.29 -22.79
CA GLY A 156 28.47 -15.84 -21.52
C GLY A 156 28.78 -14.78 -20.46
N PHE A 157 29.45 -15.21 -19.39
CA PHE A 157 29.86 -14.37 -18.27
C PHE A 157 31.38 -14.42 -18.14
N ASN A 158 32.03 -13.30 -17.88
CA ASN A 158 33.48 -13.28 -17.69
C ASN A 158 33.90 -13.95 -16.37
N GLU A 159 35.16 -14.36 -16.27
CA GLU A 159 35.68 -15.11 -15.12
C GLU A 159 35.60 -14.33 -13.81
N SER A 160 35.84 -13.01 -13.85
CA SER A 160 35.76 -12.13 -12.68
C SER A 160 34.34 -12.12 -12.08
N MET A 161 33.31 -12.03 -12.93
CA MET A 161 31.92 -12.05 -12.51
C MET A 161 31.54 -13.41 -11.94
N GLN A 162 31.89 -14.51 -12.62
CA GLN A 162 31.63 -15.87 -12.14
C GLN A 162 32.25 -16.12 -10.76
N ARG A 163 33.51 -15.70 -10.58
CA ARG A 163 34.21 -15.81 -9.30
C ARG A 163 33.50 -15.03 -8.19
N THR A 164 33.13 -13.78 -8.48
CA THR A 164 32.43 -12.90 -7.52
C THR A 164 31.10 -13.52 -7.08
N VAL A 165 30.29 -14.02 -8.02
CA VAL A 165 29.01 -14.67 -7.71
C VAL A 165 29.23 -15.93 -6.86
N LYS A 166 30.20 -16.77 -7.22
CA LYS A 166 30.51 -18.00 -6.48
C LYS A 166 30.96 -17.73 -5.04
N GLU A 167 31.82 -16.73 -4.83
CA GLU A 167 32.28 -16.33 -3.50
C GLU A 167 31.09 -15.81 -2.66
N ASN A 168 30.22 -14.97 -3.22
CA ASN A 168 29.03 -14.47 -2.54
C ASN A 168 28.04 -15.58 -2.18
N CYS A 169 27.75 -16.52 -3.09
CA CYS A 169 26.88 -17.66 -2.81
C CYS A 169 27.42 -18.50 -1.65
N ASN A 170 28.74 -18.74 -1.59
CA ASN A 170 29.37 -19.48 -0.50
C ASN A 170 29.28 -18.76 0.86
N VAL A 171 29.37 -17.43 0.87
CA VAL A 171 29.18 -16.60 2.08
C VAL A 171 27.73 -16.65 2.54
N LEU A 172 26.78 -16.48 1.60
CA LEU A 172 25.35 -16.42 1.87
C LEU A 172 24.68 -17.78 2.08
N LYS A 173 25.43 -18.88 1.92
CA LYS A 173 24.94 -20.26 2.09
C LYS A 173 23.77 -20.59 1.15
N PHE A 174 23.91 -20.15 -0.10
CA PHE A 174 23.18 -20.74 -1.22
C PHE A 174 23.51 -22.23 -1.36
#